data_AF-A0A5N5I029-F1
#
_entry.id   AF-A0A5N5I029-F1
#
_cell.length_a   1.000
_cell.length_b   1.000
_cell.length_c   1.000
_cell.angle_alpha   90.00
_cell.angle_beta   90.00
_cell.angle_gamma   90.00
#
_symmetry.space_group_name_H-M   'P 1'
#
loop_
_entity.id
_entity.type
_entity.pdbx_description
1 polymer ?
#
loop_
_entity_poly.entity_id
_entity_poly.type
_entity_poly.pdbx_seq_one_letter_code
_entity_poly.pdbx_strand_id
1 'polypeptide(L)'
;MRPGKEPKRRSRPSSPLRDRTAAPSARFERRSSSPPKPRASALLNRDLVVTDVTATTRFEEELATSSFNNNPRSFPYSVKQQCWDKAEKIKGRDPDRWRRDPLGNTIFRKLVGCPGCLCHDYDHIVPYSKGGQSTLENCQVLQATVNRSKGNRTEFSRAELIQKSSYCRVSGRDMDLLELSAYGNVRRGQDSGGCRIQ
;
A
#
# COMPACT_ATOMS: atom_id res chain seq x y z
N MET A 1 12.89 -26.97 -64.19
CA MET A 1 11.61 -27.35 -63.57
C MET A 1 11.79 -27.53 -62.07
N ARG A 2 11.21 -26.65 -61.25
CA ARG A 2 11.02 -26.82 -59.81
C ARG A 2 9.64 -26.25 -59.50
N PRO A 3 8.68 -27.01 -58.94
CA PRO A 3 7.34 -26.51 -58.73
C PRO A 3 7.26 -25.66 -57.46
N GLY A 4 6.58 -24.52 -57.57
CA GLY A 4 6.18 -23.68 -56.45
C GLY A 4 5.15 -24.38 -55.57
N LYS A 5 5.22 -24.15 -54.26
CA LYS A 5 4.20 -24.58 -53.30
C LYS A 5 3.39 -23.37 -52.86
N GLU A 6 2.11 -23.36 -53.22
CA GLU A 6 1.09 -22.47 -52.67
C GLU A 6 0.82 -22.75 -51.18
N PRO A 7 0.35 -21.76 -50.41
CA PRO A 7 0.12 -21.89 -48.98
C PRO A 7 -1.22 -22.58 -48.67
N LYS A 8 -1.18 -23.65 -47.86
CA LYS A 8 -2.38 -24.30 -47.30
C LYS A 8 -3.00 -23.43 -46.19
N ARG A 9 -4.18 -22.88 -46.47
CA ARG A 9 -5.14 -22.42 -45.46
C ARG A 9 -5.54 -23.59 -44.56
N ARG A 10 -5.39 -23.46 -43.24
CA ARG A 10 -6.08 -24.30 -42.25
C ARG A 10 -6.67 -23.44 -41.14
N SER A 11 -7.89 -23.83 -40.80
CA SER A 11 -8.95 -23.13 -40.09
C SER A 11 -8.72 -23.04 -38.58
N ARG A 12 -9.15 -21.91 -38.00
CA ARG A 12 -9.34 -21.73 -36.56
C ARG A 12 -10.56 -22.54 -36.09
N PRO A 13 -10.49 -23.30 -34.98
CA PRO A 13 -11.67 -23.73 -34.26
C PRO A 13 -12.13 -22.61 -33.30
N SER A 14 -13.42 -22.32 -33.39
CA SER A 14 -14.21 -21.35 -32.63
C SER A 14 -14.40 -21.75 -31.17
N SER A 15 -14.35 -20.77 -30.28
CA SER A 15 -14.75 -20.88 -28.87
C SER A 15 -16.28 -21.03 -28.76
N PRO A 16 -16.80 -21.89 -27.87
CA PRO A 16 -18.23 -21.92 -27.59
C PRO A 16 -18.63 -20.81 -26.62
N LEU A 17 -19.55 -19.96 -27.08
CA LEU A 17 -20.38 -19.07 -26.27
C LEU A 17 -21.29 -19.92 -25.38
N ARG A 18 -21.32 -19.65 -24.07
CA ARG A 18 -22.36 -20.18 -23.17
C ARG A 18 -23.36 -19.10 -22.84
N ASP A 19 -24.59 -19.45 -23.15
CA ASP A 19 -25.78 -18.61 -23.19
C ASP A 19 -26.37 -18.37 -21.79
N ARG A 20 -27.04 -17.23 -21.68
CA ARG A 20 -27.83 -16.78 -20.54
C ARG A 20 -29.19 -17.46 -20.58
N THR A 21 -29.56 -18.22 -19.55
CA THR A 21 -30.91 -18.19 -18.93
C THR A 21 -31.01 -19.20 -17.80
N ALA A 22 -31.39 -18.72 -16.60
CA ALA A 22 -32.28 -19.37 -15.63
C ALA A 22 -32.04 -18.77 -14.23
N ALA A 23 -32.94 -17.87 -13.84
CA ALA A 23 -33.13 -17.50 -12.45
C ALA A 23 -34.02 -18.55 -11.76
N PRO A 24 -33.84 -18.75 -10.45
CA PRO A 24 -35.00 -18.84 -9.58
C PRO A 24 -34.92 -17.81 -8.45
N SER A 25 -36.04 -17.13 -8.25
CA SER A 25 -36.33 -16.20 -7.18
C SER A 25 -36.38 -16.91 -5.82
N ALA A 26 -35.49 -16.53 -4.91
CA ALA A 26 -35.58 -16.89 -3.49
C ALA A 26 -35.63 -15.62 -2.63
N ARG A 27 -36.87 -15.33 -2.24
CA ARG A 27 -37.37 -14.57 -1.08
C ARG A 27 -36.39 -13.75 -0.24
N PHE A 28 -36.71 -12.47 -0.18
CA PHE A 28 -36.40 -11.50 0.88
C PHE A 28 -36.66 -12.08 2.28
N GLU A 29 -35.64 -12.17 3.12
CA GLU A 29 -35.78 -12.02 4.56
C GLU A 29 -34.86 -10.88 5.04
N ARG A 30 -35.48 -9.73 5.30
CA ARG A 30 -34.87 -8.61 6.02
C ARG A 30 -34.72 -9.03 7.49
N ARG A 31 -33.52 -9.38 7.91
CA ARG A 31 -33.16 -9.32 9.34
C ARG A 31 -32.71 -7.91 9.67
N SER A 32 -33.64 -7.12 10.19
CA SER A 32 -33.40 -5.82 10.80
C SER A 32 -32.63 -6.00 12.12
N SER A 33 -31.32 -5.78 12.12
CA SER A 33 -30.56 -5.59 13.36
C SER A 33 -30.47 -4.10 13.65
N SER A 34 -31.40 -3.62 14.48
CA SER A 34 -31.39 -2.27 15.04
C SER A 34 -30.10 -2.02 15.84
N PRO A 35 -29.42 -0.87 15.68
CA PRO A 35 -28.33 -0.48 16.57
C PRO A 35 -28.88 -0.06 17.95
N PRO A 36 -28.19 -0.36 19.07
CA PRO A 36 -28.62 0.10 20.38
C PRO A 36 -28.43 1.62 20.50
N LYS A 37 -29.45 2.29 21.07
CA LYS A 37 -29.47 3.72 21.38
C LYS A 37 -28.35 4.07 22.39
N PRO A 38 -27.68 5.23 22.27
CA PRO A 38 -26.83 5.73 23.34
C PRO A 38 -27.72 6.14 24.54
N ARG A 39 -27.39 5.62 25.72
CA ARG A 39 -27.95 6.11 26.98
C ARG A 39 -27.38 7.50 27.26
N ALA A 40 -28.26 8.49 27.42
CA ALA A 40 -27.90 9.80 27.94
C ALA A 40 -27.38 9.62 29.38
N SER A 41 -26.09 9.84 29.59
CA SER A 41 -25.49 9.94 30.91
C SER A 41 -25.96 11.25 31.55
N ALA A 42 -26.68 11.12 32.67
CA ALA A 42 -27.12 12.23 33.50
C ALA A 42 -25.94 13.13 33.89
N LEU A 43 -26.09 14.43 33.65
CA LEU A 43 -25.24 15.47 34.20
C LEU A 43 -25.44 15.48 35.72
N LEU A 44 -24.46 14.97 36.46
CA LEU A 44 -24.31 15.32 37.87
C LEU A 44 -23.51 16.62 37.94
N ASN A 45 -24.21 17.71 38.23
CA ASN A 45 -23.58 18.92 38.76
C ASN A 45 -22.81 18.52 40.02
N ARG A 46 -21.48 18.55 39.92
CA ARG A 46 -20.61 18.50 41.09
C ARG A 46 -19.98 19.88 41.19
N ASP A 47 -20.46 20.64 42.18
CA ASP A 47 -19.90 21.93 42.55
C ASP A 47 -18.40 21.82 42.80
N LEU A 48 -17.64 22.62 42.06
CA LEU A 48 -16.20 22.81 42.24
C LEU A 48 -15.97 23.61 43.53
N VAL A 49 -15.79 22.90 44.64
CA VAL A 49 -15.18 23.48 45.84
C VAL A 49 -13.68 23.57 45.59
N VAL A 50 -13.22 24.80 45.35
CA VAL A 50 -11.79 25.13 45.26
C VAL A 50 -11.22 25.08 46.67
N THR A 51 -10.61 23.97 47.04
CA THR A 51 -9.68 23.91 48.16
C THR A 51 -8.49 23.04 47.79
N ASP A 52 -7.32 23.65 47.91
CA ASP A 52 -5.97 23.08 48.05
C ASP A 52 -5.05 23.07 46.82
N VAL A 53 -4.09 24.02 46.85
CA VAL A 53 -3.05 24.34 45.86
C VAL A 53 -1.85 23.38 45.95
N THR A 54 -2.02 22.25 46.64
CA THR A 54 -0.96 21.28 46.94
C THR A 54 -1.14 19.93 46.23
N ALA A 55 -2.26 19.72 45.52
CA ALA A 55 -2.56 18.47 44.81
C ALA A 55 -2.18 18.49 43.31
N THR A 56 -1.92 19.66 42.73
CA THR A 56 -1.54 19.79 41.30
C THR A 56 -0.14 19.28 41.01
N THR A 57 0.80 19.38 41.96
CA THR A 57 2.18 18.89 41.78
C THR A 57 2.28 17.36 41.79
N ARG A 58 1.30 16.65 42.35
CA ARG A 58 1.31 15.18 42.43
C ARG A 58 0.67 14.48 41.22
N PHE A 59 -0.26 15.16 40.54
CA PHE A 59 -0.86 14.64 39.31
C PHE A 59 0.02 14.90 38.07
N GLU A 60 0.88 15.92 38.10
CA GLU A 60 1.83 16.20 37.02
C GLU A 60 3.06 15.27 37.05
N GLU A 61 3.45 14.78 38.23
CA GLU A 61 4.61 13.87 38.38
C GLU A 61 4.28 12.41 38.00
N GLU A 62 3.02 11.97 38.14
CA GLU A 62 2.60 10.61 37.77
C GLU A 62 2.44 10.42 36.25
N LEU A 63 2.14 11.50 35.50
CA LEU A 63 2.13 11.50 34.04
C LEU A 63 3.54 11.53 33.43
N ALA A 64 4.56 11.92 34.22
CA ALA A 64 5.95 11.86 33.82
C ALA A 64 6.56 10.44 33.97
N THR A 65 5.94 9.57 34.79
CA THR A 65 6.36 8.17 34.96
C THR A 65 5.71 7.17 34.01
N SER A 66 4.74 7.60 33.19
CA SER A 66 4.32 6.80 32.05
C SER A 66 5.17 7.15 30.82
N SER A 67 6.43 6.71 30.84
CA SER A 67 7.16 6.42 29.60
C SER A 67 6.45 5.27 28.87
N PHE A 68 5.22 5.51 28.42
CA PHE A 68 4.61 4.76 27.34
C PHE A 68 5.59 4.88 26.20
N ASN A 69 6.26 3.78 25.86
CA ASN A 69 7.22 3.70 24.77
C ASN A 69 6.78 4.60 23.60
N ASN A 70 7.48 5.72 23.41
CA ASN A 70 7.21 6.75 22.40
C ASN A 70 7.35 6.23 20.94
N ASN A 71 7.39 4.91 20.76
CA ASN A 71 7.64 4.19 19.54
C ASN A 71 6.37 3.41 19.11
N PRO A 72 5.39 4.09 18.48
CA PRO A 72 4.22 3.43 17.93
C PRO A 72 4.64 2.41 16.87
N ARG A 73 3.88 1.32 16.73
CA ARG A 73 4.13 0.31 15.68
C ARG A 73 4.02 0.88 14.27
N SER A 74 3.16 1.87 14.05
CA SER A 74 3.02 2.52 12.74
C SER A 74 4.07 3.60 12.56
N PHE A 75 4.68 3.65 11.38
CA PHE A 75 5.55 4.77 11.00
C PHE A 75 4.78 6.10 11.01
N PRO A 76 5.33 7.17 11.62
CA PRO A 76 4.77 8.51 11.52
C PRO A 76 4.83 9.01 10.07
N TYR A 77 3.99 9.99 9.73
CA TYR A 77 3.85 10.46 8.36
C TYR A 77 5.16 11.02 7.77
N SER A 78 5.93 11.76 8.56
CA SER A 78 7.25 12.28 8.17
C SER A 78 8.21 11.16 7.78
N VAL A 79 8.25 10.08 8.54
CA VAL A 79 9.08 8.90 8.25
C VAL A 79 8.59 8.19 7.00
N LYS A 80 7.28 8.06 6.78
CA LYS A 80 6.74 7.48 5.54
C LYS A 80 7.16 8.28 4.32
N GLN A 81 7.09 9.61 4.38
CA GLN A 81 7.55 10.47 3.29
C GLN A 81 9.05 10.27 3.01
N GLN A 82 9.90 10.34 4.03
CA GLN A 82 11.34 10.13 3.88
C GLN A 82 11.68 8.71 3.38
N CYS A 83 10.90 7.71 3.81
CA CYS A 83 11.04 6.32 3.39
C CYS A 83 10.68 6.14 1.91
N TRP A 84 9.66 6.85 1.41
CA TRP A 84 9.38 6.94 -0.03
C TRP A 84 10.53 7.61 -0.78
N ASP A 85 11.08 8.68 -0.22
CA ASP A 85 12.15 9.45 -0.87
C ASP A 85 13.47 8.66 -0.94
N LYS A 86 13.71 7.78 0.03
CA LYS A 86 14.80 6.80 0.09
C LYS A 86 14.68 5.68 -0.94
N ALA A 87 13.47 5.34 -1.40
CA ALA A 87 13.25 4.26 -2.35
C ALA A 87 13.87 4.57 -3.73
N GLU A 88 14.20 3.53 -4.50
CA GLU A 88 14.88 3.70 -5.79
C GLU A 88 13.99 4.44 -6.80
N LYS A 89 14.57 5.42 -7.52
CA LYS A 89 13.87 6.22 -8.53
C LYS A 89 13.80 5.47 -9.87
N ILE A 90 12.69 5.59 -10.58
CA ILE A 90 12.55 5.06 -11.95
C ILE A 90 12.99 6.13 -12.95
N LYS A 91 13.98 5.81 -13.79
CA LYS A 91 14.46 6.72 -14.86
C LYS A 91 13.30 7.14 -15.78
N GLY A 92 13.25 8.43 -16.14
CA GLY A 92 12.20 9.01 -16.98
C GLY A 92 10.81 9.13 -16.33
N ARG A 93 10.69 8.89 -15.02
CA ARG A 93 9.43 8.97 -14.26
C ARG A 93 9.53 9.95 -13.11
N ASP A 94 8.40 10.53 -12.73
CA ASP A 94 8.30 11.40 -11.56
C ASP A 94 8.56 10.60 -10.26
N PRO A 95 9.65 10.89 -9.52
CA PRO A 95 9.99 10.17 -8.29
C PRO A 95 8.97 10.38 -7.16
N ASP A 96 8.12 11.41 -7.23
CA ASP A 96 7.06 11.61 -6.23
C ASP A 96 5.91 10.62 -6.42
N ARG A 97 5.78 10.06 -7.63
CA ARG A 97 4.67 9.18 -8.04
C ARG A 97 5.11 7.72 -8.21
N TRP A 98 6.32 7.52 -8.71
CA TRP A 98 6.84 6.22 -9.10
C TRP A 98 8.16 5.90 -8.40
N ARG A 99 8.26 4.70 -7.83
CA ARG A 99 9.48 4.18 -7.20
C ARG A 99 9.65 2.70 -7.51
N ARG A 100 10.85 2.18 -7.26
CA ARG A 100 11.10 0.74 -7.12
C ARG A 100 11.30 0.39 -5.66
N ASP A 101 10.69 -0.72 -5.26
CA ASP A 101 10.97 -1.33 -3.97
C ASP A 101 12.39 -1.93 -3.96
N PRO A 102 12.93 -2.34 -2.79
CA PRO A 102 14.25 -2.95 -2.70
C PRO A 102 14.45 -4.20 -3.55
N LEU A 103 13.39 -4.86 -4.01
CA LEU A 103 13.41 -6.06 -4.85
C LEU A 103 13.34 -5.74 -6.35
N GLY A 104 13.17 -4.46 -6.70
CA GLY A 104 13.08 -3.96 -8.08
C GLY A 104 11.65 -3.89 -8.63
N ASN A 105 10.64 -4.21 -7.84
CA ASN A 105 9.23 -4.12 -8.24
C ASN A 105 8.83 -2.65 -8.38
N THR A 106 8.08 -2.35 -9.45
CA THR A 106 7.54 -1.00 -9.66
C THR A 106 6.34 -0.78 -8.77
N ILE A 107 6.34 0.33 -8.03
CA ILE A 107 5.27 0.70 -7.11
C ILE A 107 4.77 2.11 -7.40
N PHE A 108 3.48 2.33 -7.13
CA PHE A 108 2.81 3.59 -7.42
C PHE A 108 2.31 4.26 -6.15
N ARG A 109 2.62 5.55 -5.97
CA ARG A 109 2.42 6.28 -4.71
C ARG A 109 0.99 6.29 -4.19
N LYS A 110 -0.01 6.31 -5.08
CA LYS A 110 -1.43 6.32 -4.69
C LYS A 110 -1.95 4.96 -4.23
N LEU A 111 -1.27 3.87 -4.56
CA LEU A 111 -1.73 2.51 -4.28
C LEU A 111 -1.08 1.98 -2.99
N VAL A 112 -1.62 2.39 -1.85
CA VAL A 112 -1.16 1.96 -0.52
C VAL A 112 -2.12 0.90 0.05
N GLY A 113 -1.62 -0.20 0.60
CA GLY A 113 -2.45 -1.17 1.35
C GLY A 113 -3.36 -2.08 0.51
N CYS A 114 -3.30 -2.02 -0.82
CA CYS A 114 -4.10 -2.88 -1.70
C CYS A 114 -3.34 -4.17 -2.14
N PRO A 115 -4.04 -5.24 -2.57
CA PRO A 115 -3.41 -6.49 -3.01
C PRO A 115 -2.81 -6.46 -4.43
N GLY A 116 -2.85 -5.32 -5.13
CA GLY A 116 -2.38 -5.22 -6.50
C GLY A 116 -0.84 -5.24 -6.62
N CYS A 117 -0.33 -5.59 -7.78
CA CYS A 117 1.11 -5.67 -8.06
C CYS A 117 1.83 -4.30 -8.07
N LEU A 118 1.11 -3.19 -8.19
CA LEU A 118 1.69 -1.84 -8.05
C LEU A 118 1.48 -1.25 -6.66
N CYS A 119 0.76 -1.98 -5.79
CA CYS A 119 0.46 -1.56 -4.45
C CYS A 119 1.66 -1.78 -3.54
N HIS A 120 1.84 -0.88 -2.59
CA HIS A 120 2.92 -0.94 -1.62
C HIS A 120 2.41 -0.74 -0.20
N ASP A 121 3.24 -1.17 0.74
CA ASP A 121 3.14 -0.86 2.16
C ASP A 121 4.47 -0.29 2.67
N TYR A 122 4.41 0.38 3.82
CA TYR A 122 5.60 0.75 4.58
C TYR A 122 5.91 -0.39 5.54
N ASP A 123 7.00 -1.10 5.26
CA ASP A 123 7.42 -2.30 5.99
C ASP A 123 8.60 -1.99 6.92
N HIS A 124 8.64 -2.69 8.05
CA HIS A 124 9.81 -2.70 8.91
C HIS A 124 10.82 -3.71 8.38
N ILE A 125 12.06 -3.30 8.18
CA ILE A 125 13.15 -4.21 7.79
C ILE A 125 13.26 -5.32 8.85
N VAL A 126 13.40 -4.91 10.11
CA VAL A 126 13.26 -5.76 11.31
C VAL A 126 11.83 -5.59 11.85
N PRO A 127 11.01 -6.65 11.92
CA PRO A 127 9.63 -6.56 12.39
C PRO A 127 9.51 -5.92 13.78
N TYR A 128 8.46 -5.14 14.01
CA TYR A 128 8.20 -4.51 15.31
C TYR A 128 8.13 -5.54 16.46
N SER A 129 7.52 -6.71 16.21
CA SER A 129 7.44 -7.80 17.19
C SER A 129 8.80 -8.41 17.57
N LYS A 130 9.87 -8.06 16.86
CA LYS A 130 11.26 -8.47 17.11
C LYS A 130 12.13 -7.31 17.61
N GLY A 131 11.50 -6.22 18.08
CA GLY A 131 12.19 -5.04 18.61
C GLY A 131 12.52 -3.98 17.56
N GLY A 132 12.06 -4.13 16.31
CA GLY A 132 12.26 -3.13 15.27
C GLY A 132 11.49 -1.84 15.54
N GLN A 133 12.18 -0.72 15.68
CA GLN A 133 11.55 0.57 15.90
C GLN A 133 10.99 1.18 14.61
N SER A 134 10.03 2.10 14.72
CA SER A 134 9.38 2.76 13.57
C SER A 134 10.18 3.98 13.09
N THR A 135 11.47 3.79 12.86
CA THR A 135 12.41 4.84 12.40
C THR A 135 12.65 4.78 10.89
N LEU A 136 13.32 5.79 10.32
CA LEU A 136 13.62 5.85 8.89
C LEU A 136 14.57 4.73 8.44
N GLU A 137 15.52 4.38 9.30
CA GLU A 137 16.55 3.37 9.05
C GLU A 137 15.88 2.00 8.88
N ASN A 138 14.88 1.73 9.71
CA ASN A 138 14.11 0.49 9.71
C ASN A 138 12.91 0.53 8.74
N CYS A 139 12.65 1.64 8.06
CA CYS A 139 11.58 1.71 7.07
C CYS A 139 12.07 1.34 5.67
N GLN A 140 11.28 0.52 4.98
CA GLN A 140 11.37 0.29 3.55
C GLN A 140 9.98 0.31 2.91
N VAL A 141 9.89 0.80 1.68
CA VAL A 141 8.67 0.65 0.89
C VAL A 141 8.73 -0.68 0.16
N LEU A 142 7.74 -1.54 0.37
CA LEU A 142 7.73 -2.90 -0.15
C LEU A 142 6.41 -3.19 -0.85
N GLN A 143 6.43 -3.96 -1.95
CA GLN A 143 5.19 -4.40 -2.59
C GLN A 143 4.28 -5.11 -1.57
N ALA A 144 3.00 -4.74 -1.53
CA ALA A 144 2.07 -5.17 -0.48
C ALA A 144 1.92 -6.70 -0.39
N THR A 145 1.94 -7.40 -1.52
CA THR A 145 1.90 -8.87 -1.56
C THR A 145 3.14 -9.52 -0.97
N VAL A 146 4.32 -8.95 -1.23
CA VAL A 146 5.58 -9.39 -0.60
C VAL A 146 5.56 -9.11 0.90
N ASN A 147 5.14 -7.91 1.31
CA ASN A 147 5.03 -7.53 2.71
C ASN A 147 4.15 -8.52 3.51
N ARG A 148 2.95 -8.82 2.99
CA ARG A 148 2.04 -9.81 3.60
C ARG A 148 2.64 -11.21 3.66
N SER A 149 3.41 -11.59 2.64
CA SER A 149 4.08 -12.89 2.57
C SER A 149 5.31 -12.98 3.48
N LYS A 150 5.93 -11.84 3.82
CA LYS A 150 7.04 -11.70 4.78
C LYS A 150 6.52 -11.81 6.21
N GLY A 151 5.48 -11.04 6.55
CA GLY A 151 4.91 -11.01 7.90
C GLY A 151 5.95 -10.62 8.96
N ASN A 152 6.06 -11.40 10.04
CA ASN A 152 7.03 -11.19 11.12
C ASN A 152 8.29 -12.07 10.99
N ARG A 153 8.50 -12.71 9.83
CA ARG A 153 9.62 -13.62 9.61
C ARG A 153 10.83 -12.83 9.10
N THR A 154 12.00 -13.14 9.66
CA THR A 154 13.27 -12.49 9.34
C THR A 154 14.19 -13.35 8.46
N GLU A 155 13.84 -14.62 8.26
CA GLU A 155 14.71 -15.62 7.62
C GLU A 155 14.60 -15.66 6.09
N PHE A 156 13.80 -14.78 5.48
CA PHE A 156 13.68 -14.77 4.01
C PHE A 156 14.92 -14.20 3.35
N SER A 157 15.51 -14.99 2.45
CA SER A 157 16.48 -14.51 1.49
C SER A 157 15.84 -13.54 0.49
N ARG A 158 16.66 -12.66 -0.09
CA ARG A 158 16.22 -11.76 -1.17
C ARG A 158 15.57 -12.53 -2.33
N ALA A 159 16.11 -13.70 -2.68
CA ALA A 159 15.61 -14.53 -3.78
C ALA A 159 14.19 -15.06 -3.50
N GLU A 160 13.91 -15.51 -2.27
CA GLU A 160 12.57 -15.98 -1.89
C GLU A 160 11.55 -14.84 -1.90
N LEU A 161 11.95 -13.63 -1.47
CA LEU A 161 11.07 -12.47 -1.54
C LEU A 161 10.77 -12.06 -2.99
N ILE A 162 11.75 -12.15 -3.88
CA ILE A 162 11.54 -11.93 -5.32
C ILE A 162 10.56 -12.97 -5.88
N GLN A 163 10.68 -14.24 -5.51
CA GLN A 163 9.74 -15.29 -5.95
C GLN A 163 8.30 -15.03 -5.49
N LYS A 164 8.14 -14.42 -4.30
CA LYS A 164 6.84 -14.03 -3.75
C LYS A 164 6.30 -12.73 -4.32
N SER A 165 7.09 -12.00 -5.09
CA SER A 165 6.68 -10.74 -5.70
C SER A 165 5.65 -10.98 -6.79
N SER A 166 4.63 -10.13 -6.83
CA SER A 166 3.65 -10.10 -7.90
C SER A 166 4.22 -9.36 -9.09
N TYR A 167 4.63 -10.08 -10.13
CA TYR A 167 5.24 -9.46 -11.29
C TYR A 167 4.21 -8.76 -12.18
N CYS A 168 4.42 -7.47 -12.45
CA CYS A 168 3.66 -6.70 -13.42
C CYS A 168 4.60 -5.95 -14.36
N ARG A 169 4.56 -6.30 -15.65
CA ARG A 169 5.17 -5.49 -16.71
C ARG A 169 4.23 -4.38 -17.07
N VAL A 170 4.61 -3.15 -16.73
CA VAL A 170 3.85 -1.96 -17.06
C VAL A 170 4.65 -1.18 -18.09
N SER A 171 4.11 -1.03 -19.30
CA SER A 171 4.77 -0.26 -20.35
C SER A 171 4.78 1.22 -20.00
N GLY A 172 5.60 2.01 -20.68
CA GLY A 172 5.60 3.45 -20.45
C GLY A 172 4.23 4.11 -20.65
N ARG A 173 3.44 3.63 -21.61
CA ARG A 173 2.09 4.11 -21.89
C ARG A 173 1.11 3.74 -20.78
N ASP A 174 1.21 2.53 -20.24
CA ASP A 174 0.32 2.07 -19.15
C ASP A 174 0.59 2.84 -17.86
N MET A 175 1.87 3.14 -17.58
CA MET A 175 2.26 4.01 -16.48
C MET A 175 1.64 5.42 -16.66
N ASP A 176 1.64 5.97 -17.88
CA ASP A 176 1.02 7.27 -18.16
C ASP A 176 -0.49 7.25 -17.92
N LEU A 177 -1.17 6.18 -18.34
CA LEU A 177 -2.60 6.00 -18.15
C LEU A 177 -2.96 5.94 -16.66
N LEU A 178 -2.19 5.19 -15.86
CA LEU A 178 -2.38 5.11 -14.41
C LEU A 178 -2.15 6.46 -13.74
N GLU A 179 -1.13 7.19 -14.19
CA GLU A 179 -0.78 8.50 -13.66
C GLU A 179 -1.86 9.54 -13.98
N LEU A 180 -2.31 9.58 -15.24
CA LEU A 180 -3.42 10.42 -15.69
C LEU A 180 -4.70 10.11 -14.91
N SER A 181 -5.01 8.83 -14.70
CA SER A 181 -6.21 8.41 -13.97
C SER A 181 -6.17 8.79 -12.48
N ALA A 182 -4.99 8.78 -11.86
CA ALA A 182 -4.84 9.03 -10.42
C ALA A 182 -4.53 10.48 -10.05
N TYR A 183 -3.95 11.26 -10.97
CA TYR A 183 -3.49 12.63 -10.72
C TYR A 183 -4.05 13.66 -11.72
N GLY A 184 -4.71 13.24 -12.80
CA GLY A 184 -5.22 14.13 -13.85
C GLY A 184 -4.16 14.65 -14.82
N ASN A 185 -2.89 14.25 -14.68
CA ASN A 185 -1.81 14.62 -15.57
C ASN A 185 -0.64 13.61 -15.52
N VAL A 186 0.29 13.73 -16.46
CA VAL A 186 1.52 12.93 -16.51
C VAL A 186 2.73 13.86 -16.31
N ARG A 187 3.65 13.49 -15.41
CA ARG A 187 4.91 14.19 -15.13
C ARG A 187 6.08 13.26 -15.47
N ARG A 188 7.00 13.78 -16.27
CA ARG A 188 8.29 13.11 -16.53
C ARG A 188 9.29 13.55 -15.46
N GLY A 189 10.15 12.62 -15.04
CA GLY A 189 11.32 12.97 -14.25
C GLY A 189 12.25 13.86 -15.08
N GLN A 190 13.13 14.61 -14.43
CA GLN A 190 14.20 15.30 -15.15
C GLN A 190 15.03 14.25 -15.89
N ASP A 191 14.89 14.21 -17.21
CA ASP A 191 15.75 13.40 -18.07
C ASP A 191 17.13 14.03 -17.99
N SER A 192 18.06 13.37 -17.31
CA SER A 192 19.47 13.70 -17.35
C SER A 192 20.02 13.39 -18.75
N GLY A 193 19.71 14.24 -19.72
CA GLY A 193 20.43 14.46 -20.98
C GLY A 193 20.45 13.32 -22.03
N GLY A 194 19.99 13.67 -23.24
CA GLY A 194 20.75 13.38 -24.46
C GLY A 194 20.21 12.30 -25.40
N CYS A 195 19.34 12.70 -26.35
CA CYS A 195 19.69 12.87 -27.77
C CYS A 195 18.40 13.02 -28.60
N ARG A 196 18.13 14.23 -29.11
CA ARG A 196 17.17 14.46 -30.20
C ARG A 196 18.00 14.53 -31.48
N ILE A 197 18.03 13.45 -32.25
CA ILE A 197 18.46 13.53 -33.65
C ILE A 197 17.19 13.80 -34.46
N GLN A 198 17.22 14.94 -35.15
CA GLN A 198 16.21 15.41 -36.09
C GLN A 198 16.23 14.58 -37.38
#